data_AF-A0ABD5W546-F1
#
_entry.id   AF-A0ABD5W546-F1
#
_cell.length_a   1.000
_cell.length_b   1.000
_cell.length_c   1.000
_cell.angle_alpha   90.00
_cell.angle_beta   90.00
_cell.angle_gamma   90.00
#
_symmetry.space_group_name_H-M   'P 1'
#
loop_
_entity.id
_entity.type
_entity.pdbx_description
1 polymer ?
#
loop_
_entity_poly.entity_id
_entity_poly.type
_entity_poly.pdbx_seq_one_letter_code
_entity_poly.pdbx_strand_id
1 'polypeptide(L)'
;MSNEPGEYYTKDRWQNWIDRLREEEIDPDEEDSARLLLNLQDDTAIAVAKILTDFDEEVLDEETTLGKLEEIQEIVLSEVTFENEDKELLIEGVQTSLMCVFHAAHEYVVGGPAEEGTAEEYIEAAAEEEANEDLDAALGYCVQAGTLIIDGEEMDMSMAEELEFGLVAEWVKGLDSLQTAMRDPEVVEEDEE
;
A
#
# COMPACT_ATOMS: atom_id res chain seq x y z
N MET A 1 1.75 23.05 -0.43
CA MET A 1 0.69 23.72 -1.22
C MET A 1 -0.62 23.06 -0.84
N SER A 2 -1.73 23.80 -0.72
CA SER A 2 -3.03 23.17 -0.47
C SER A 2 -3.48 22.49 -1.76
N ASN A 3 -3.47 21.15 -1.80
CA ASN A 3 -4.00 20.41 -2.94
C ASN A 3 -5.44 20.86 -3.19
N GLU A 4 -5.75 21.19 -4.45
CA GLU A 4 -7.15 21.42 -4.84
C GLU A 4 -7.96 20.16 -4.54
N PRO A 5 -9.23 20.29 -4.10
CA PRO A 5 -10.09 19.13 -3.89
C PRO A 5 -10.14 18.31 -5.18
N GLY A 6 -9.57 17.11 -5.17
CA GLY A 6 -9.60 16.19 -6.30
C GLY A 6 -8.26 15.60 -6.74
N GLU A 7 -7.12 16.20 -6.40
CA GLU A 7 -5.79 15.69 -6.79
C GLU A 7 -5.07 15.05 -5.57
N TYR A 8 -5.29 13.74 -5.39
CA TYR A 8 -4.80 12.98 -4.22
C TYR A 8 -3.34 12.53 -4.39
N TYR A 9 -2.99 12.08 -5.59
CA TYR A 9 -1.66 11.64 -5.95
C TYR A 9 -1.42 11.87 -7.44
N THR A 10 -0.22 12.31 -7.81
CA THR A 10 0.10 12.67 -9.20
C THR A 10 1.28 11.88 -9.70
N LYS A 11 1.36 11.79 -11.03
CA LYS A 11 2.53 11.20 -11.69
C LYS A 11 3.82 11.95 -11.34
N ASP A 12 3.77 13.28 -11.22
CA ASP A 12 4.93 14.09 -10.85
C ASP A 12 5.39 13.77 -9.43
N ARG A 13 4.46 13.55 -8.48
CA ARG A 13 4.78 13.16 -7.11
C ARG A 13 5.47 11.79 -7.04
N TRP A 14 4.93 10.79 -7.76
CA TRP A 14 5.59 9.49 -7.89
C TRP A 14 6.98 9.62 -8.53
N GLN A 15 7.09 10.41 -9.60
CA GLN A 15 8.35 10.59 -10.32
C GLN A 15 9.42 11.27 -9.45
N ASN A 16 9.05 12.19 -8.56
CA ASN A 16 9.98 12.79 -7.62
C ASN A 16 10.63 11.75 -6.70
N TRP A 17 9.83 10.82 -6.15
CA TRP A 17 10.36 9.70 -5.36
C TRP A 17 11.28 8.79 -6.17
N ILE A 18 10.87 8.44 -7.40
CA ILE A 18 11.70 7.63 -8.29
C ILE A 18 13.01 8.33 -8.63
N ASP A 19 12.99 9.64 -8.90
CA ASP A 19 14.20 10.40 -9.22
C ASP A 19 15.12 10.50 -8.01
N ARG A 20 14.58 10.66 -6.80
CA ARG A 20 15.36 10.60 -5.56
C ARG A 20 16.02 9.24 -5.36
N LEU A 21 15.28 8.14 -5.57
CA LEU A 21 15.83 6.79 -5.57
C LEU A 21 16.91 6.58 -6.63
N ARG A 22 16.86 7.30 -7.77
CA ARG A 22 17.93 7.24 -8.79
C ARG A 22 19.20 7.93 -8.31
N GLU A 23 19.06 9.07 -7.65
CA GLU A 23 20.18 9.92 -7.23
C GLU A 23 20.91 9.40 -5.99
N GLU A 24 20.18 8.79 -5.04
CA GLU A 24 20.76 8.29 -3.79
C GLU A 24 21.42 6.91 -3.94
N GLU A 25 22.48 6.62 -3.20
CA GLU A 25 22.99 5.24 -3.07
C GLU A 25 22.07 4.49 -2.12
N ILE A 26 21.43 3.42 -2.61
CA ILE A 26 20.45 2.66 -1.83
C ILE A 26 21.11 1.38 -1.35
N ASP A 27 21.16 1.22 -0.02
CA ASP A 27 21.59 0.00 0.65
C ASP A 27 20.50 -0.42 1.64
N PRO A 28 19.81 -1.56 1.44
CA PRO A 28 18.72 -1.99 2.33
C PRO A 28 19.18 -2.28 3.77
N ASP A 29 20.49 -2.45 4.00
CA ASP A 29 21.05 -2.58 5.36
C ASP A 29 21.23 -1.21 6.06
N GLU A 30 21.08 -0.09 5.34
CA GLU A 30 21.16 1.27 5.88
C GLU A 30 19.78 1.84 6.24
N GLU A 31 19.69 2.43 7.45
CA GLU A 31 18.44 2.97 8.01
C GLU A 31 17.80 4.04 7.11
N ASP A 32 18.61 4.92 6.52
CA ASP A 32 18.12 6.04 5.72
C ASP A 32 17.55 5.55 4.36
N SER A 33 18.16 4.53 3.76
CA SER A 33 17.66 3.87 2.55
C SER A 33 16.34 3.14 2.80
N ALA A 34 16.25 2.41 3.92
CA ALA A 34 15.01 1.74 4.33
C ALA A 34 13.89 2.77 4.59
N ARG A 35 14.22 3.89 5.25
CA ARG A 35 13.27 5.00 5.49
C ARG A 35 12.78 5.62 4.19
N LEU A 36 13.65 5.81 3.19
CA LEU A 36 13.24 6.36 1.89
C LEU A 36 12.19 5.47 1.18
N LEU A 37 12.41 4.15 1.17
CA LEU A 37 11.47 3.21 0.56
C LEU A 37 10.13 3.16 1.32
N LEU A 38 10.18 3.17 2.65
CA LEU A 38 8.98 3.23 3.50
C LEU A 38 8.21 4.54 3.28
N ASN A 39 8.89 5.68 3.23
CA ASN A 39 8.28 6.99 2.98
C ASN A 39 7.54 7.01 1.63
N LEU A 40 8.10 6.41 0.57
CA LEU A 40 7.44 6.25 -0.73
C LEU A 40 6.16 5.41 -0.63
N GLN A 41 6.25 4.27 0.07
CA GLN A 41 5.11 3.38 0.29
C GLN A 41 4.00 4.08 1.08
N ASP A 42 4.35 4.69 2.21
CA ASP A 42 3.45 5.43 3.09
C ASP A 42 2.79 6.59 2.37
N ASP A 43 3.55 7.35 1.59
CA ASP A 43 3.02 8.49 0.83
C ASP A 43 1.90 8.07 -0.14
N THR A 44 2.05 6.90 -0.75
CA THR A 44 1.02 6.31 -1.61
C THR A 44 -0.17 5.82 -0.78
N ALA A 45 0.08 5.11 0.32
CA ALA A 45 -0.97 4.62 1.21
C ALA A 45 -1.81 5.77 1.80
N ILE A 46 -1.19 6.91 2.13
CA ILE A 46 -1.88 8.13 2.59
C ILE A 46 -2.81 8.70 1.53
N ALA A 47 -2.43 8.64 0.25
CA ALA A 47 -3.31 9.09 -0.82
C ALA A 47 -4.54 8.18 -0.97
N VAL A 48 -4.34 6.86 -0.85
CA VAL A 48 -5.44 5.88 -0.82
C VAL A 48 -6.35 6.13 0.39
N ALA A 49 -5.79 6.29 1.59
CA ALA A 49 -6.55 6.56 2.80
C ALA A 49 -7.40 7.84 2.72
N LYS A 50 -6.88 8.90 2.08
CA LYS A 50 -7.64 10.14 1.84
C LYS A 50 -8.81 9.95 0.88
N ILE A 51 -8.64 9.14 -0.16
CA ILE A 51 -9.74 8.80 -1.08
C ILE A 51 -10.83 8.01 -0.34
N LEU A 52 -10.43 7.02 0.47
CA LEU A 52 -11.35 6.19 1.25
C LEU A 52 -12.09 7.03 2.31
N THR A 53 -11.40 7.94 2.97
CA THR A 53 -12.02 8.89 3.92
C THR A 53 -13.09 9.75 3.23
N ASP A 54 -12.77 10.31 2.06
CA ASP A 54 -13.73 11.12 1.30
C ASP A 54 -14.92 10.28 0.76
N PHE A 55 -14.72 8.98 0.52
CA PHE A 55 -15.80 8.06 0.20
C PHE A 55 -16.71 7.80 1.41
N ASP A 56 -16.14 7.50 2.58
CA ASP A 56 -16.89 7.26 3.82
C ASP A 56 -17.65 8.50 4.31
N GLU A 57 -17.09 9.69 4.06
CA GLU A 57 -17.74 10.98 4.34
C GLU A 57 -18.78 11.39 3.28
N GLU A 58 -19.09 10.51 2.32
CA GLU A 58 -20.01 10.74 1.20
C GLU A 58 -19.62 11.97 0.33
N VAL A 59 -18.34 12.37 0.35
CA VAL A 59 -17.79 13.44 -0.51
C VAL A 59 -17.58 12.92 -1.94
N LEU A 60 -17.18 11.66 -2.07
CA LEU A 60 -17.06 10.95 -3.35
C LEU A 60 -18.13 9.86 -3.44
N ASP A 61 -18.63 9.63 -4.66
CA ASP A 61 -19.45 8.45 -4.97
C ASP A 61 -18.58 7.26 -5.41
N GLU A 62 -19.16 6.06 -5.38
CA GLU A 62 -18.49 4.80 -5.74
C GLU A 62 -17.73 4.89 -7.09
N GLU A 63 -18.39 5.39 -8.15
CA GLU A 63 -17.79 5.50 -9.48
C GLU A 63 -16.58 6.44 -9.48
N THR A 64 -16.69 7.60 -8.83
CA THR A 64 -15.60 8.57 -8.74
C THR A 64 -14.45 8.05 -7.88
N THR A 65 -14.75 7.38 -6.76
CA THR A 65 -13.75 6.77 -5.88
C THR A 65 -12.94 5.72 -6.61
N LEU A 66 -13.62 4.80 -7.31
CA LEU A 66 -12.95 3.75 -8.10
C LEU A 66 -12.07 4.35 -9.19
N GLY A 67 -12.57 5.36 -9.94
CA GLY A 67 -11.77 6.03 -10.95
C GLY A 67 -10.50 6.68 -10.39
N LYS A 68 -10.58 7.26 -9.20
CA LYS A 68 -9.41 7.84 -8.52
C LYS A 68 -8.41 6.80 -8.05
N LEU A 69 -8.88 5.67 -7.50
CA LEU A 69 -8.01 4.56 -7.11
C LEU A 69 -7.28 3.98 -8.33
N GLU A 70 -7.99 3.77 -9.45
CA GLU A 70 -7.41 3.30 -10.71
C GLU A 70 -6.33 4.27 -11.24
N GLU A 71 -6.58 5.58 -11.22
CA GLU A 71 -5.60 6.58 -11.67
C GLU A 71 -4.29 6.49 -10.87
N ILE A 72 -4.35 6.35 -9.55
CA ILE A 72 -3.15 6.21 -8.70
C ILE A 72 -2.48 4.86 -8.94
N GLN A 73 -3.27 3.78 -9.02
CA GLN A 73 -2.75 2.44 -9.28
C GLN A 73 -1.98 2.38 -10.61
N GLU A 74 -2.51 2.99 -11.68
CA GLU A 74 -1.83 3.07 -12.98
C GLU A 74 -0.48 3.82 -12.90
N ILE A 75 -0.40 4.88 -12.09
CA ILE A 75 0.84 5.63 -11.88
C ILE A 75 1.86 4.76 -11.14
N VAL A 76 1.45 4.21 -10.00
CA VAL A 76 2.32 3.54 -9.04
C VAL A 76 2.80 2.19 -9.57
N LEU A 77 1.93 1.41 -10.21
CA LEU A 77 2.27 0.08 -10.75
C LEU A 77 2.83 0.12 -12.18
N SER A 78 3.09 1.32 -12.72
CA SER A 78 3.80 1.44 -14.00
C SER A 78 5.23 0.92 -13.88
N GLU A 79 5.74 0.32 -14.96
CA GLU A 79 7.10 -0.23 -15.00
C GLU A 79 8.15 0.85 -14.69
N VAL A 80 8.99 0.60 -13.69
CA VAL A 80 10.11 1.48 -13.31
C VAL A 80 11.41 0.74 -13.55
N THR A 81 12.30 1.35 -14.34
CA THR A 81 13.62 0.79 -14.65
C THR A 81 14.74 1.65 -14.05
N PHE A 82 15.78 0.98 -13.54
CA PHE A 82 17.01 1.59 -13.04
C PHE A 82 18.23 0.99 -13.75
N GLU A 83 19.36 1.71 -13.74
CA GLU A 83 20.63 1.11 -14.21
C GLU A 83 21.18 0.05 -13.24
N ASN A 84 20.71 0.07 -11.98
CA ASN A 84 21.06 -0.87 -10.93
C ASN A 84 19.90 -1.84 -10.69
N GLU A 85 20.11 -3.12 -11.00
CA GLU A 85 19.13 -4.21 -10.82
C GLU A 85 18.65 -4.33 -9.35
N ASP A 86 19.50 -4.04 -8.36
CA ASP A 86 19.11 -4.10 -6.95
C ASP A 86 18.05 -3.03 -6.62
N LYS A 87 18.14 -1.85 -7.23
CA LYS A 87 17.12 -0.80 -7.07
C LYS A 87 15.81 -1.17 -7.77
N GLU A 88 15.88 -1.89 -8.89
CA GLU A 88 14.69 -2.42 -9.58
C GLU A 88 13.94 -3.42 -8.68
N LEU A 89 14.66 -4.33 -8.03
CA LEU A 89 14.07 -5.28 -7.07
C LEU A 89 13.44 -4.59 -5.86
N LEU A 90 14.07 -3.52 -5.35
CA LEU A 90 13.53 -2.76 -4.22
C LEU A 90 12.24 -2.04 -4.58
N ILE A 91 12.16 -1.39 -5.76
CA ILE A 91 10.91 -0.75 -6.18
C ILE A 91 9.83 -1.79 -6.51
N GLU A 92 10.20 -2.95 -7.05
CA GLU A 92 9.26 -4.05 -7.29
C GLU A 92 8.64 -4.55 -5.97
N GLY A 93 9.43 -4.61 -4.89
CA GLY A 93 8.94 -4.89 -3.54
C GLY A 93 7.88 -3.87 -3.07
N VAL A 94 8.18 -2.57 -3.21
CA VAL A 94 7.21 -1.49 -2.87
C VAL A 94 5.96 -1.54 -3.75
N GLN A 95 6.08 -1.82 -5.04
CA GLN A 95 4.93 -1.97 -5.92
C GLN A 95 4.10 -3.22 -5.56
N THR A 96 4.76 -4.31 -5.18
CA THR A 96 4.11 -5.55 -4.74
C THR A 96 3.32 -5.33 -3.46
N SER A 97 3.87 -4.62 -2.47
CA SER A 97 3.15 -4.30 -1.24
C SER A 97 1.92 -3.42 -1.52
N LEU A 98 2.06 -2.38 -2.34
CA LEU A 98 0.98 -1.45 -2.70
C LEU A 98 -0.10 -2.10 -3.57
N MET A 99 0.21 -3.16 -4.31
CA MET A 99 -0.78 -3.91 -5.08
C MET A 99 -1.92 -4.40 -4.18
N CYS A 100 -1.61 -4.98 -3.02
CA CYS A 100 -2.63 -5.44 -2.08
C CYS A 100 -3.44 -4.28 -1.50
N VAL A 101 -2.81 -3.12 -1.26
CA VAL A 101 -3.50 -1.91 -0.78
C VAL A 101 -4.56 -1.44 -1.78
N PHE A 102 -4.22 -1.39 -3.07
CA PHE A 102 -5.21 -1.03 -4.10
C PHE A 102 -6.34 -2.06 -4.18
N HIS A 103 -6.03 -3.35 -4.18
CA HIS A 103 -7.07 -4.38 -4.23
C HIS A 103 -8.00 -4.33 -3.01
N ALA A 104 -7.47 -4.10 -1.80
CA ALA A 104 -8.27 -3.91 -0.59
C ALA A 104 -9.16 -2.66 -0.69
N ALA A 105 -8.63 -1.54 -1.15
CA ALA A 105 -9.40 -0.31 -1.34
C ALA A 105 -10.53 -0.50 -2.37
N HIS A 106 -10.25 -1.16 -3.49
CA HIS A 106 -11.25 -1.50 -4.50
C HIS A 106 -12.36 -2.40 -3.94
N GLU A 107 -11.99 -3.46 -3.23
CA GLU A 107 -12.96 -4.38 -2.63
C GLU A 107 -13.80 -3.68 -1.57
N TYR A 108 -13.20 -2.84 -0.72
CA TYR A 108 -13.94 -2.07 0.28
C TYR A 108 -14.99 -1.14 -0.34
N VAL A 109 -14.65 -0.42 -1.41
CA VAL A 109 -15.58 0.49 -2.08
C VAL A 109 -16.76 -0.24 -2.73
N VAL A 110 -16.54 -1.43 -3.28
CA VAL A 110 -17.57 -2.22 -4.00
C VAL A 110 -18.38 -3.12 -3.07
N GLY A 111 -17.70 -3.80 -2.15
CA GLY A 111 -18.24 -4.88 -1.33
C GLY A 111 -18.37 -4.53 0.16
N GLY A 112 -17.69 -3.47 0.61
CA GLY A 112 -17.56 -3.15 2.04
C GLY A 112 -16.53 -4.03 2.75
N PRO A 113 -16.44 -3.95 4.08
CA PRO A 113 -15.57 -4.80 4.86
C PRO A 113 -16.03 -6.25 4.85
N ALA A 114 -15.07 -7.17 4.97
CA ALA A 114 -15.34 -8.59 5.17
C ALA A 114 -16.32 -8.82 6.35
N GLU A 115 -17.30 -9.70 6.16
CA GLU A 115 -18.36 -9.93 7.16
C GLU A 115 -18.00 -10.97 8.25
N GLU A 116 -16.95 -11.77 8.02
CA GLU A 116 -16.55 -12.88 8.88
C GLU A 116 -15.06 -12.83 9.19
N GLY A 117 -14.66 -13.30 10.37
CA GLY A 117 -13.26 -13.40 10.77
C GLY A 117 -12.62 -12.08 11.20
N THR A 118 -11.29 -12.11 11.39
CA THR A 118 -10.45 -10.95 11.72
C THR A 118 -9.36 -10.76 10.66
N ALA A 119 -8.74 -9.57 10.64
CA ALA A 119 -7.61 -9.30 9.75
C ALA A 119 -6.47 -10.31 9.95
N GLU A 120 -6.19 -10.67 11.21
CA GLU A 120 -5.16 -11.66 11.55
C GLU A 120 -5.52 -13.07 11.04
N GLU A 121 -6.76 -13.53 11.24
CA GLU A 121 -7.24 -14.83 10.75
C GLU A 121 -7.12 -14.93 9.22
N TYR A 122 -7.39 -13.83 8.51
CA TYR A 122 -7.22 -13.77 7.07
C TYR A 122 -5.76 -13.80 6.64
N ILE A 123 -4.84 -13.15 7.35
CA ILE A 123 -3.41 -13.19 7.03
C ILE A 123 -2.83 -14.58 7.29
N GLU A 124 -3.25 -15.26 8.36
CA GLU A 124 -2.88 -16.65 8.60
C GLU A 124 -3.36 -17.55 7.44
N ALA A 125 -4.62 -17.39 7.01
CA ALA A 125 -5.15 -18.11 5.86
C ALA A 125 -4.39 -17.80 4.56
N ALA A 126 -3.99 -16.54 4.36
CA ALA A 126 -3.19 -16.14 3.21
C ALA A 126 -1.82 -16.85 3.19
N ALA A 127 -1.16 -16.93 4.35
CA ALA A 127 0.12 -17.62 4.49
C ALA A 127 -0.01 -19.14 4.22
N GLU A 128 -1.12 -19.76 4.65
CA GLU A 128 -1.40 -21.16 4.33
C GLU A 128 -1.57 -21.38 2.82
N GLU A 129 -2.28 -20.49 2.11
CA GLU A 129 -2.46 -20.61 0.67
C GLU A 129 -1.19 -20.29 -0.12
N GLU A 130 -0.37 -19.34 0.33
CA GLU A 130 0.95 -19.11 -0.23
C GLU A 130 1.82 -20.37 -0.15
N ALA A 131 1.83 -21.05 1.00
CA ALA A 131 2.54 -22.32 1.16
C ALA A 131 1.99 -23.45 0.27
N ASN A 132 0.72 -23.36 -0.14
CA ASN A 132 0.08 -24.26 -1.11
C ASN A 132 0.30 -23.83 -2.57
N GLU A 133 1.07 -22.77 -2.83
CA GLU A 133 1.29 -22.16 -4.14
C GLU A 133 0.01 -21.58 -4.79
N ASP A 134 -1.05 -21.32 -4.01
CA ASP A 134 -2.29 -20.67 -4.46
C ASP A 134 -2.24 -19.17 -4.19
N LEU A 135 -1.45 -18.47 -5.00
CA LEU A 135 -1.17 -17.03 -4.82
C LEU A 135 -2.41 -16.15 -5.03
N ASP A 136 -3.35 -16.58 -5.88
CA ASP A 136 -4.60 -15.86 -6.11
C ASP A 136 -5.48 -15.92 -4.86
N ALA A 137 -5.58 -17.09 -4.21
CA ALA A 137 -6.28 -17.23 -2.94
C ALA A 137 -5.58 -16.47 -1.81
N ALA A 138 -4.25 -16.53 -1.74
CA ALA A 138 -3.46 -15.81 -0.76
C ALA A 138 -3.70 -14.29 -0.85
N LEU A 139 -3.62 -13.72 -2.05
CA LEU A 139 -3.92 -12.30 -2.28
C LEU A 139 -5.37 -11.99 -1.88
N GLY A 140 -6.33 -12.84 -2.25
CA GLY A 140 -7.74 -12.69 -1.88
C GLY A 140 -7.94 -12.56 -0.37
N TYR A 141 -7.25 -13.36 0.43
CA TYR A 141 -7.31 -13.27 1.88
C TYR A 141 -6.64 -12.00 2.43
N CYS A 142 -5.47 -11.61 1.93
CA CYS A 142 -4.86 -10.32 2.30
C CYS A 142 -5.77 -9.13 1.96
N VAL A 143 -6.48 -9.18 0.84
CA VAL A 143 -7.47 -8.17 0.44
C VAL A 143 -8.61 -8.09 1.47
N GLN A 144 -9.15 -9.22 1.91
CA GLN A 144 -10.18 -9.23 2.96
C GLN A 144 -9.67 -8.61 4.28
N ALA A 145 -8.44 -8.96 4.71
CA ALA A 145 -7.80 -8.33 5.86
C ALA A 145 -7.70 -6.80 5.68
N GLY A 146 -7.27 -6.35 4.49
CA GLY A 146 -7.20 -4.94 4.18
C GLY A 146 -8.55 -4.22 4.26
N THR A 147 -9.65 -4.85 3.84
CA THR A 147 -10.98 -4.24 3.98
C THR A 147 -11.40 -4.02 5.44
N LEU A 148 -11.00 -4.90 6.35
CA LEU A 148 -11.25 -4.76 7.79
C LEU A 148 -10.39 -3.63 8.38
N ILE A 149 -9.14 -3.51 7.95
CA ILE A 149 -8.25 -2.41 8.35
C ILE A 149 -8.84 -1.06 7.93
N ILE A 150 -9.40 -0.98 6.72
CA ILE A 150 -10.07 0.24 6.25
C ILE A 150 -11.29 0.56 7.14
N ASP A 151 -12.05 -0.44 7.58
CA ASP A 151 -13.17 -0.27 8.53
C ASP A 151 -12.74 0.02 9.99
N GLY A 152 -11.42 0.09 10.23
CA GLY A 152 -10.84 0.50 11.51
C GLY A 152 -10.44 -0.66 12.43
N GLU A 153 -10.38 -1.89 11.93
CA GLU A 153 -9.69 -2.97 12.64
C GLU A 153 -8.18 -2.71 12.69
N GLU A 154 -7.54 -3.10 13.79
CA GLU A 154 -6.08 -3.00 13.93
C GLU A 154 -5.46 -4.42 13.98
N MET A 155 -4.38 -4.59 13.24
CA MET A 155 -3.53 -5.78 13.20
C MET A 155 -2.29 -5.57 14.07
N ASP A 156 -1.91 -6.60 14.85
CA ASP A 156 -0.64 -6.60 15.57
C ASP A 156 0.52 -6.97 14.63
N MET A 157 1.43 -6.03 14.41
CA MET A 157 2.60 -6.23 13.54
C MET A 157 3.58 -7.29 14.02
N SER A 158 3.48 -7.76 15.27
CA SER A 158 4.25 -8.93 15.70
C SER A 158 3.91 -10.20 14.90
N MET A 159 2.72 -10.28 14.30
CA MET A 159 2.37 -11.42 13.43
C MET A 159 3.19 -11.43 12.14
N ALA A 160 3.62 -10.26 11.63
CA ALA A 160 4.44 -10.18 10.43
C ALA A 160 5.83 -10.81 10.65
N GLU A 161 6.31 -10.85 11.90
CA GLU A 161 7.55 -11.53 12.27
C GLU A 161 7.44 -13.07 12.20
N GLU A 162 6.22 -13.61 12.24
CA GLU A 162 5.95 -15.05 12.18
C GLU A 162 5.78 -15.57 10.74
N LEU A 163 5.61 -14.66 9.78
CA LEU A 163 5.46 -14.98 8.36
C LEU A 163 6.78 -15.46 7.75
N GLU A 164 6.68 -16.43 6.84
CA GLU A 164 7.81 -16.78 5.99
C GLU A 164 8.08 -15.64 4.98
N PHE A 165 9.33 -15.53 4.53
CA PHE A 165 9.67 -14.57 3.47
C PHE A 165 8.93 -14.95 2.18
N GLY A 166 8.05 -14.07 1.72
CA GLY A 166 7.14 -14.32 0.61
C GLY A 166 6.29 -13.10 0.26
N LEU A 167 5.35 -13.29 -0.67
CA LEU A 167 4.40 -12.28 -1.12
C LEU A 167 3.46 -11.84 0.00
N VAL A 168 3.01 -12.77 0.85
CA VAL A 168 2.12 -12.41 1.97
C VAL A 168 2.83 -11.47 2.93
N ALA A 169 4.11 -11.70 3.22
CA ALA A 169 4.91 -10.79 4.04
C ALA A 169 5.05 -9.40 3.39
N GLU A 170 5.23 -9.30 2.07
CA GLU A 170 5.26 -8.01 1.37
C GLU A 170 3.90 -7.31 1.38
N TRP A 171 2.80 -8.03 1.14
CA TRP A 171 1.45 -7.47 1.19
C TRP A 171 1.09 -6.94 2.58
N VAL A 172 1.47 -7.66 3.63
CA VAL A 172 1.25 -7.24 5.03
C VAL A 172 1.97 -5.93 5.34
N LYS A 173 3.17 -5.68 4.79
CA LYS A 173 3.83 -4.37 4.92
C LYS A 173 3.01 -3.25 4.28
N GLY A 174 2.40 -3.50 3.11
CA GLY A 174 1.51 -2.55 2.47
C GLY A 174 0.26 -2.27 3.31
N LEU A 175 -0.32 -3.31 3.91
CA LEU A 175 -1.46 -3.19 4.82
C LEU A 175 -1.11 -2.42 6.11
N ASP A 176 0.11 -2.54 6.62
CA ASP A 176 0.58 -1.75 7.76
C ASP A 176 0.72 -0.25 7.44
N SER A 177 1.26 0.07 6.26
CA SER A 177 1.26 1.46 5.77
C SER A 177 -0.17 2.00 5.62
N LEU A 178 -1.10 1.19 5.10
CA LEU A 178 -2.50 1.57 5.00
C LEU A 178 -3.13 1.77 6.38
N GLN A 179 -2.90 0.87 7.33
CA GLN A 179 -3.36 0.99 8.72
C GLN A 179 -2.88 2.29 9.35
N THR A 180 -1.59 2.61 9.21
CA THR A 180 -1.01 3.84 9.72
C THR A 180 -1.66 5.07 9.08
N ALA A 181 -1.82 5.05 7.76
CA ALA A 181 -2.44 6.13 7.00
C ALA A 181 -3.92 6.36 7.35
N MET A 182 -4.69 5.30 7.63
CA MET A 182 -6.09 5.40 8.04
C MET A 182 -6.25 5.98 9.46
N ARG A 183 -5.27 5.75 10.35
CA ARG A 183 -5.28 6.32 11.71
C ARG A 183 -4.98 7.81 11.72
N ASP A 184 -3.99 8.23 10.94
CA ASP A 184 -3.56 9.62 10.86
C ASP A 184 -2.96 9.93 9.47
N PRO A 185 -3.76 10.47 8.54
CA PRO A 185 -3.30 10.77 7.18
C PRO A 185 -2.49 12.09 7.16
N GLU A 186 -1.42 12.17 7.96
CA GLU A 186 -0.43 13.24 7.84
C GLU A 186 0.36 13.09 6.54
N VAL A 187 0.74 14.20 5.92
CA VAL A 187 1.57 14.16 4.69
C VAL A 187 2.98 13.78 5.09
N VAL A 188 3.54 12.74 4.45
CA VAL A 188 4.98 12.45 4.54
C VAL A 188 5.73 13.62 3.91
N GLU A 189 6.42 14.40 4.74
CA GLU A 189 7.31 15.46 4.26
C GLU A 189 8.57 14.80 3.68
N GLU A 190 9.01 15.27 2.51
CA GLU A 190 10.33 14.91 2.00
C GLU A 190 11.36 15.41 3.03
N ASP A 191 12.16 14.52 3.61
CA ASP A 191 13.28 14.92 4.49
C ASP A 191 14.17 15.93 3.74
N GLU A 192 14.02 17.23 4.05
CA GLU A 192 14.86 18.30 3.52
C GLU A 192 16.26 18.22 4.17
N GLU A 193 17.21 17.56 3.51
CA GLU A 193 18.66 17.73 3.81
C GLU A 193 19.32 18.87 3.02
#